data_AF-A0A4R5WN24-F1
#
_entry.id   AF-A0A4R5WN24-F1
#
_cell.length_a   1.000
_cell.length_b   1.000
_cell.length_c   1.000
_cell.angle_alpha   90.00
_cell.angle_beta   90.00
_cell.angle_gamma   90.00
#
_symmetry.space_group_name_H-M   'P 1'
#
loop_
_entity.id
_entity.type
_entity.pdbx_description
1 polymer ?
#
loop_
_entity_poly.entity_id
_entity_poly.type
_entity_poly.pdbx_seq_one_letter_code
_entity_poly.pdbx_strand_id
1 'polypeptide(L)'
;MTNRPTPIDSRTGIDAPGEPAETLRGYYRQMALIRAFELRAAQMYQRAKIGGYCHLNLGEEATVVGLMAALQPDDFLFTTYREHGYALARGLEPGRVMAELFGKATGVSGGRGGSMHLFDRKLRLLGGYGIVGGQIPPATGAALALTYRGPPGPDAEAVMCVLGDGTTNIGTFHESLNLAGLWRLPIVYVIVNNGLGMGTPVDKAAAEPELYKRGCSYRIPGERVDGDDVVAVRDAARAALARARAEREPGLIESVCQRLRGHSVVDPAKYRSREEVARLRSLDVVPAFRRRLLEAGILDDTTAQQIEERAEAQVDTAVEFADTSPDPKPSELFDYVYATAVANAPQQLPGDRVVCDPMEQP
;
A
#
# COMPACT_ATOMS: atom_id res chain seq x y z
N MET A 1 8.88 4.42 31.33
CA MET A 1 9.27 5.62 30.56
C MET A 1 9.25 5.20 29.10
N THR A 2 8.20 5.57 28.37
CA THR A 2 8.00 5.16 26.97
C THR A 2 8.94 5.95 26.08
N ASN A 3 10.00 5.31 25.58
CA ASN A 3 10.77 5.83 24.45
C ASN A 3 9.90 5.71 23.19
N ARG A 4 8.86 6.54 23.10
CA ARG A 4 8.20 6.80 21.82
C ARG A 4 9.23 7.48 20.92
N PRO A 5 9.26 7.16 19.61
CA PRO A 5 10.11 7.86 18.66
C PRO A 5 9.91 9.36 18.83
N THR A 6 11.00 10.10 18.98
CA THR A 6 10.97 11.57 19.01
C THR A 6 10.23 12.04 17.77
N PRO A 7 9.19 12.89 17.89
CA PRO A 7 8.60 13.53 16.72
C PRO A 7 9.72 14.18 15.94
N ILE A 8 9.83 13.87 14.64
CA ILE A 8 10.62 14.70 13.75
C ILE A 8 9.90 16.06 13.78
N ASP A 9 10.54 17.07 14.36
CA ASP A 9 9.97 18.41 14.47
C ASP A 9 10.04 19.08 13.09
N SER A 10 9.12 18.73 12.20
CA SER A 10 8.96 19.33 10.86
C SER A 10 8.02 20.54 10.89
N ARG A 11 8.04 21.33 11.99
CA ARG A 11 7.23 22.57 12.11
C ARG A 11 7.73 23.74 11.25
N THR A 12 8.64 23.51 10.31
CA THR A 12 9.17 24.54 9.41
C THR A 12 8.58 24.41 8.00
N GLY A 13 7.56 25.22 7.72
CA GLY A 13 7.21 25.65 6.37
C GLY A 13 6.81 24.55 5.38
N ILE A 14 6.43 24.95 4.17
CA ILE A 14 6.68 24.10 3.02
C ILE A 14 8.20 24.27 2.79
N ASP A 15 9.05 23.42 3.37
CA ASP A 15 10.47 23.32 3.00
C ASP A 15 10.60 22.66 1.60
N ALA A 16 9.81 23.13 0.64
CA ALA A 16 9.93 22.81 -0.77
C ALA A 16 10.22 24.11 -1.57
N PRO A 17 11.34 24.80 -1.30
CA PRO A 17 11.79 25.86 -2.20
C PRO A 17 12.03 25.23 -3.59
N GLY A 18 11.08 25.41 -4.51
CA GLY A 18 11.21 25.01 -5.91
C GLY A 18 10.14 24.07 -6.46
N GLU A 19 9.24 23.53 -5.65
CA GLU A 19 8.22 22.61 -6.18
C GLU A 19 7.10 23.38 -6.91
N PRO A 20 6.73 22.99 -8.15
CA PRO A 20 5.66 23.68 -8.86
C PRO A 20 4.33 23.62 -8.09
N ALA A 21 3.65 24.77 -7.98
CA ALA A 21 2.36 24.87 -7.29
C ALA A 21 1.34 23.82 -7.77
N GLU A 22 1.32 23.53 -9.07
CA GLU A 22 0.42 22.54 -9.66
C GLU A 22 0.77 21.11 -9.24
N THR A 23 2.04 20.79 -9.03
CA THR A 23 2.48 19.49 -8.49
C THR A 23 1.92 19.28 -7.08
N LEU A 24 2.02 20.30 -6.23
CA LEU A 24 1.52 20.25 -4.85
C LEU A 24 -0.01 20.14 -4.80
N ARG A 25 -0.73 20.85 -5.69
CA ARG A 25 -2.17 20.66 -5.89
C ARG A 25 -2.49 19.25 -6.36
N GLY A 26 -1.67 18.68 -7.25
CA GLY A 26 -1.78 17.29 -7.71
C GLY A 26 -1.71 16.29 -6.56
N TYR A 27 -0.74 16.45 -5.65
CA TYR A 27 -0.64 15.61 -4.45
C TYR A 27 -1.88 15.73 -3.56
N TYR A 28 -2.39 16.95 -3.35
CA TYR A 28 -3.61 17.14 -2.58
C TYR A 28 -4.84 16.49 -3.25
N ARG A 29 -4.98 16.57 -4.58
CA ARG A 29 -6.05 15.87 -5.32
C ARG A 29 -5.99 14.36 -5.13
N GLN A 30 -4.79 13.77 -5.21
CA GLN A 30 -4.64 12.34 -4.97
C GLN A 30 -4.96 11.96 -3.52
N MET A 31 -4.46 12.71 -2.54
CA MET A 31 -4.80 12.48 -1.13
C MET A 31 -6.30 12.62 -0.85
N ALA A 32 -6.97 13.60 -1.45
CA ALA A 32 -8.43 13.77 -1.33
C ALA A 32 -9.20 12.60 -1.94
N LEU A 33 -8.79 12.11 -3.12
CA LEU A 33 -9.38 10.92 -3.75
C LEU A 33 -9.22 9.68 -2.87
N ILE A 34 -8.00 9.42 -2.36
CA ILE A 34 -7.73 8.30 -1.47
C ILE A 34 -8.59 8.42 -0.22
N ARG A 35 -8.61 9.60 0.43
CA ARG A 35 -9.44 9.86 1.62
C ARG A 35 -10.91 9.57 1.36
N ALA A 36 -11.49 10.10 0.28
CA ALA A 36 -12.89 9.88 -0.07
C ALA A 36 -13.18 8.40 -0.33
N PHE A 37 -12.30 7.71 -1.07
CA PHE A 37 -12.43 6.29 -1.37
C PHE A 37 -12.42 5.45 -0.09
N GLU A 38 -11.47 5.70 0.80
CA GLU A 38 -11.29 4.96 2.06
C GLU A 38 -12.47 5.16 3.03
N LEU A 39 -12.96 6.39 3.15
CA LEU A 39 -14.17 6.68 3.93
C LEU A 39 -15.40 5.97 3.35
N ARG A 40 -15.52 5.94 2.02
CA ARG A 40 -16.62 5.24 1.35
C ARG A 40 -16.50 3.72 1.49
N ALA A 41 -15.31 3.16 1.36
CA ALA A 41 -15.06 1.74 1.58
C ALA A 41 -15.47 1.32 3.00
N ALA A 42 -15.12 2.13 4.01
CA ALA A 42 -15.57 1.91 5.38
C ALA A 42 -17.10 1.89 5.50
N GLN A 43 -17.80 2.83 4.85
CA GLN A 43 -19.25 2.89 4.84
C GLN A 43 -19.88 1.68 4.14
N MET A 44 -19.33 1.27 2.99
CA MET A 44 -19.83 0.13 2.23
C MET A 44 -19.60 -1.20 2.96
N TYR A 45 -18.49 -1.31 3.69
CA TYR A 45 -18.25 -2.42 4.60
C TYR A 45 -19.33 -2.52 5.69
N GLN A 46 -19.68 -1.40 6.33
CA GLN A 46 -20.75 -1.36 7.32
C GLN A 46 -22.14 -1.71 6.74
N ARG A 47 -22.34 -1.48 5.44
CA ARG A 47 -23.54 -1.90 4.70
C ARG A 47 -23.47 -3.34 4.19
N ALA A 48 -22.47 -4.12 4.62
CA ALA A 48 -22.23 -5.50 4.21
C ALA A 48 -22.06 -5.69 2.69
N LYS A 49 -21.58 -4.65 1.99
CA LYS A 49 -21.27 -4.71 0.55
C LYS A 49 -19.87 -5.28 0.27
N ILE A 50 -18.98 -5.21 1.26
CA ILE A 50 -17.60 -5.69 1.16
C ILE A 50 -17.46 -6.93 2.04
N GLY A 51 -17.04 -8.04 1.44
CA GLY A 51 -16.75 -9.30 2.15
C GLY A 51 -15.33 -9.34 2.71
N GLY A 52 -15.09 -10.19 3.71
CA GLY A 52 -13.77 -10.42 4.28
C GLY A 52 -13.25 -9.28 5.15
N TYR A 53 -11.93 -9.05 5.14
CA TYR A 53 -11.29 -7.95 5.88
C TYR A 53 -11.06 -6.77 4.95
N CYS A 54 -11.25 -5.56 5.48
CA CYS A 54 -11.00 -4.30 4.77
C CYS A 54 -10.06 -3.42 5.61
N HIS A 55 -8.94 -3.00 5.01
CA HIS A 55 -7.87 -2.26 5.68
C HIS A 55 -7.62 -0.94 4.97
N LEU A 56 -7.77 0.17 5.70
CA LEU A 56 -7.85 1.51 5.11
C LEU A 56 -6.54 2.30 5.22
N ASN A 57 -6.10 3.04 4.19
CA ASN A 57 -4.96 3.96 4.26
C ASN A 57 -5.23 5.29 5.01
N LEU A 58 -6.24 5.36 5.88
CA LEU A 58 -6.57 6.59 6.62
C LEU A 58 -5.45 7.01 7.59
N GLY A 59 -4.79 8.13 7.28
CA GLY A 59 -3.60 8.66 7.96
C GLY A 59 -2.27 8.35 7.26
N GLU A 60 -2.30 7.58 6.18
CA GLU A 60 -1.12 7.18 5.41
C GLU A 60 -1.09 7.86 4.02
N GLU A 61 -2.02 8.78 3.74
CA GLU A 61 -2.25 9.31 2.40
C GLU A 61 -1.03 10.04 1.82
N ALA A 62 -0.33 10.85 2.62
CA ALA A 62 0.89 11.52 2.17
C ALA A 62 2.03 10.53 1.87
N THR A 63 2.19 9.50 2.72
CA THR A 63 3.15 8.42 2.46
C THR A 63 2.82 7.72 1.14
N VAL A 64 1.56 7.32 0.94
CA VAL A 64 1.12 6.66 -0.29
C VAL A 64 1.42 7.54 -1.51
N VAL A 65 0.97 8.79 -1.51
CA VAL A 65 1.16 9.71 -2.65
C VAL A 65 2.64 10.02 -2.89
N GLY A 66 3.43 10.22 -1.84
CA GLY A 66 4.86 10.51 -1.96
C GLY A 66 5.63 9.35 -2.58
N LEU A 67 5.39 8.12 -2.10
CA LEU A 67 5.99 6.91 -2.67
C LEU A 67 5.57 6.72 -4.13
N MET A 68 4.32 7.04 -4.47
CA MET A 68 3.81 6.90 -5.82
C MET A 68 4.36 7.94 -6.79
N ALA A 69 4.60 9.15 -6.32
CA ALA A 69 5.27 10.22 -7.07
C ALA A 69 6.79 9.97 -7.28
N ALA A 70 7.37 9.00 -6.55
CA ALA A 70 8.77 8.62 -6.69
C ALA A 70 9.01 7.54 -7.75
N LEU A 71 8.02 6.68 -8.03
CA LEU A 71 8.16 5.57 -8.98
C LEU A 71 8.12 6.03 -10.43
N GLN A 72 8.90 5.35 -11.26
CA GLN A 72 8.74 5.37 -12.71
C GLN A 72 7.59 4.44 -13.15
N PRO A 73 6.99 4.66 -14.33
CA PRO A 73 5.89 3.83 -14.83
C PRO A 73 6.24 2.34 -15.01
N ASP A 74 7.51 2.05 -15.26
CA ASP A 74 8.07 0.71 -15.45
C ASP A 74 8.63 0.10 -14.15
N ASP A 75 8.66 0.80 -13.03
CA ASP A 75 9.03 0.17 -11.77
C ASP A 75 7.99 -0.89 -11.34
N PHE A 76 8.45 -1.96 -10.68
CA PHE A 76 7.55 -2.93 -10.06
C PHE A 76 7.18 -2.48 -8.65
N LEU A 77 5.90 -2.54 -8.32
CA LEU A 77 5.38 -2.24 -7.00
C LEU A 77 4.76 -3.48 -6.36
N PHE A 78 5.26 -3.84 -5.18
CA PHE A 78 4.69 -4.86 -4.30
C PHE A 78 4.17 -4.20 -3.02
N THR A 79 2.95 -4.52 -2.62
CA THR A 79 2.25 -3.87 -1.50
C THR A 79 1.79 -4.89 -0.46
N THR A 80 1.35 -4.37 0.69
CA THR A 80 0.63 -5.15 1.71
C THR A 80 -0.87 -5.24 1.36
N TYR A 81 -1.67 -5.84 2.24
CA TYR A 81 -3.14 -5.79 2.19
C TYR A 81 -3.74 -4.37 2.35
N ARG A 82 -2.97 -3.35 2.74
CA ARG A 82 -3.46 -1.98 2.92
C ARG A 82 -3.03 -1.11 1.74
N GLU A 83 -3.71 -1.32 0.61
CA GLU A 83 -3.18 -0.91 -0.70
C GLU A 83 -4.12 -0.11 -1.59
N HIS A 84 -5.34 0.23 -1.16
CA HIS A 84 -6.31 0.90 -2.03
C HIS A 84 -5.75 2.21 -2.55
N GLY A 85 -5.09 2.99 -1.68
CA GLY A 85 -4.45 4.23 -2.08
C GLY A 85 -3.35 4.04 -3.13
N TYR A 86 -2.55 2.98 -3.00
CA TYR A 86 -1.49 2.66 -3.97
C TYR A 86 -2.07 2.24 -5.31
N ALA A 87 -3.13 1.42 -5.31
CA ALA A 87 -3.85 1.03 -6.52
C ALA A 87 -4.39 2.25 -7.29
N LEU A 88 -5.07 3.16 -6.58
CA LEU A 88 -5.62 4.38 -7.15
C LEU A 88 -4.51 5.31 -7.68
N ALA A 89 -3.46 5.53 -6.90
CA ALA A 89 -2.34 6.40 -7.28
C ALA A 89 -1.50 5.81 -8.44
N ARG A 90 -1.45 4.48 -8.58
CA ARG A 90 -0.85 3.79 -9.73
C ARG A 90 -1.70 3.90 -11.00
N GLY A 91 -2.95 4.36 -10.88
CA GLY A 91 -3.85 4.63 -12.01
C GLY A 91 -4.91 3.56 -12.24
N LEU A 92 -5.18 2.68 -11.27
CA LEU A 92 -6.37 1.83 -11.37
C LEU A 92 -7.63 2.69 -11.29
N GLU A 93 -8.60 2.33 -12.12
CA GLU A 93 -9.89 3.02 -12.16
C GLU A 93 -10.67 2.75 -10.86
N PRO A 94 -11.12 3.79 -10.13
CA PRO A 94 -11.75 3.62 -8.82
C PRO A 94 -12.97 2.70 -8.80
N GLY A 95 -13.82 2.73 -9.84
CA GLY A 95 -14.95 1.83 -10.00
C GLY A 95 -14.53 0.37 -10.01
N ARG A 96 -13.48 0.01 -10.77
CA ARG A 96 -12.93 -1.35 -10.78
C ARG A 96 -12.29 -1.75 -9.46
N VAL A 97 -11.66 -0.81 -8.75
CA VAL A 97 -11.16 -1.08 -7.39
C VAL A 97 -12.33 -1.35 -6.43
N MET A 98 -13.37 -0.51 -6.45
CA MET A 98 -14.56 -0.68 -5.61
C MET A 98 -15.32 -1.98 -5.95
N ALA A 99 -15.41 -2.32 -7.24
CA ALA A 99 -16.00 -3.57 -7.72
C ALA A 99 -15.23 -4.79 -7.19
N GLU A 100 -13.89 -4.73 -7.12
CA GLU A 100 -13.08 -5.79 -6.50
C GLU A 100 -13.39 -5.94 -5.01
N LEU A 101 -13.48 -4.83 -4.27
CA LEU A 101 -13.89 -4.82 -2.86
C LEU A 101 -15.28 -5.44 -2.65
N PHE A 102 -16.19 -5.23 -3.61
CA PHE A 102 -17.56 -5.79 -3.58
C PHE A 102 -17.62 -7.26 -4.04
N GLY A 103 -16.49 -7.85 -4.48
CA GLY A 103 -16.44 -9.21 -5.01
C GLY A 103 -17.10 -9.35 -6.38
N LYS A 104 -17.12 -8.29 -7.19
CA LYS A 104 -17.76 -8.26 -8.52
C LYS A 104 -16.81 -8.71 -9.62
N ALA A 105 -17.37 -9.32 -10.67
CA ALA A 105 -16.58 -9.87 -11.79
C ALA A 105 -15.80 -8.81 -12.58
N THR A 106 -16.23 -7.54 -12.53
CA THR A 106 -15.58 -6.39 -13.16
C THR A 106 -14.42 -5.81 -12.34
N GLY A 107 -14.18 -6.37 -11.15
CA GLY A 107 -13.05 -6.02 -10.29
C GLY A 107 -11.70 -6.21 -10.97
N VAL A 108 -10.66 -5.58 -10.43
CA VAL A 108 -9.30 -5.64 -10.99
C VAL A 108 -8.70 -7.04 -11.00
N SER A 109 -9.14 -7.90 -10.07
CA SER A 109 -8.79 -9.32 -9.94
C SER A 109 -10.01 -10.23 -10.17
N GLY A 110 -11.06 -9.71 -10.81
CA GLY A 110 -12.30 -10.43 -11.12
C GLY A 110 -13.15 -10.79 -9.90
N GLY A 111 -13.05 -10.03 -8.81
CA GLY A 111 -13.82 -10.22 -7.57
C GLY A 111 -13.30 -11.34 -6.66
N ARG A 112 -12.14 -11.93 -7.00
CA ARG A 112 -11.52 -13.04 -6.26
C ARG A 112 -10.57 -12.59 -5.17
N GLY A 113 -9.97 -11.41 -5.34
CA GLY A 113 -8.97 -10.88 -4.45
C GLY A 113 -9.55 -10.10 -3.27
N GLY A 114 -10.66 -9.42 -3.50
CA GLY A 114 -11.31 -8.58 -2.50
C GLY A 114 -10.42 -7.41 -2.07
N SER A 115 -10.66 -6.91 -0.86
CA SER A 115 -10.00 -5.70 -0.35
C SER A 115 -8.49 -5.82 -0.13
N MET A 116 -7.94 -7.04 -0.08
CA MET A 116 -6.55 -7.28 0.29
C MET A 116 -5.68 -7.81 -0.87
N HIS A 117 -6.22 -7.91 -2.10
CA HIS A 117 -5.52 -8.47 -3.25
C HIS A 117 -5.85 -7.75 -4.58
N LEU A 118 -5.38 -6.50 -4.68
CA LEU A 118 -5.46 -5.67 -5.88
C LEU A 118 -4.21 -5.87 -6.75
N PHE A 119 -4.40 -6.37 -7.97
CA PHE A 119 -3.31 -6.71 -8.88
C PHE A 119 -3.54 -6.14 -10.28
N ASP A 120 -2.51 -5.55 -10.88
CA ASP A 120 -2.53 -5.17 -12.30
C ASP A 120 -1.13 -5.31 -12.93
N ARG A 121 -1.02 -6.27 -13.86
CA ARG A 121 0.23 -6.55 -14.57
C ARG A 121 0.70 -5.39 -15.45
N LYS A 122 -0.21 -4.64 -16.09
CA LYS A 122 0.15 -3.57 -17.02
C LYS A 122 0.71 -2.37 -16.26
N LEU A 123 0.13 -2.06 -15.12
CA LEU A 123 0.59 -1.01 -14.20
C LEU A 123 1.74 -1.46 -13.30
N ARG A 124 2.16 -2.73 -13.42
CA ARG A 124 3.20 -3.37 -12.60
C ARG A 124 2.93 -3.24 -11.09
N LEU A 125 1.64 -3.23 -10.73
CA LEU A 125 1.18 -3.39 -9.37
C LEU A 125 1.01 -4.89 -9.11
N LEU A 126 2.03 -5.51 -8.55
CA LEU A 126 2.01 -6.91 -8.13
C LEU A 126 1.69 -6.91 -6.64
N GLY A 127 0.57 -6.29 -6.31
CA GLY A 127 0.20 -5.91 -4.97
C GLY A 127 -0.77 -6.87 -4.29
N GLY A 128 -0.92 -6.66 -2.99
CA GLY A 128 -2.05 -7.18 -2.25
C GLY A 128 -1.80 -8.51 -1.57
N TYR A 129 -0.92 -8.47 -0.58
CA TYR A 129 -0.59 -9.66 0.18
C TYR A 129 -1.28 -9.62 1.53
N GLY A 130 -2.33 -10.43 1.68
CA GLY A 130 -3.01 -10.71 2.95
C GLY A 130 -2.13 -11.43 3.97
N ILE A 131 -1.16 -12.23 3.49
CA ILE A 131 -0.16 -12.88 4.34
C ILE A 131 0.96 -11.88 4.63
N VAL A 132 1.13 -11.56 5.91
CA VAL A 132 2.16 -10.62 6.39
C VAL A 132 3.55 -11.10 5.95
N GLY A 133 4.24 -10.28 5.15
CA GLY A 133 5.58 -10.58 4.62
C GLY A 133 5.60 -11.47 3.38
N GLY A 134 4.43 -11.89 2.87
CA GLY A 134 4.31 -12.72 1.68
C GLY A 134 4.78 -12.04 0.39
N GLN A 135 4.77 -10.71 0.34
CA GLN A 135 5.21 -9.92 -0.80
C GLN A 135 6.73 -9.79 -0.91
N ILE A 136 7.47 -9.96 0.21
CA ILE A 136 8.89 -9.64 0.29
C ILE A 136 9.74 -10.60 -0.57
N PRO A 137 9.60 -11.94 -0.48
CA PRO A 137 10.37 -12.83 -1.34
C PRO A 137 10.06 -12.66 -2.84
N PRO A 138 8.78 -12.58 -3.29
CA PRO A 138 8.46 -12.27 -4.68
C PRO A 138 9.06 -10.96 -5.18
N ALA A 139 9.00 -9.88 -4.39
CA ALA A 139 9.62 -8.60 -4.75
C ALA A 139 11.14 -8.73 -4.93
N THR A 140 11.79 -9.45 -4.02
CA THR A 140 13.23 -9.71 -4.06
C THR A 140 13.60 -10.57 -5.29
N GLY A 141 12.79 -11.57 -5.61
CA GLY A 141 12.94 -12.38 -6.82
C GLY A 141 12.73 -11.57 -8.10
N ALA A 142 11.77 -10.64 -8.13
CA ALA A 142 11.59 -9.72 -9.24
C ALA A 142 12.83 -8.84 -9.44
N ALA A 143 13.40 -8.30 -8.35
CA ALA A 143 14.63 -7.51 -8.40
C ALA A 143 15.82 -8.33 -8.90
N LEU A 144 15.93 -9.61 -8.50
CA LEU A 144 16.90 -10.54 -9.07
C LEU A 144 16.68 -10.72 -10.58
N ALA A 145 15.45 -10.91 -11.03
CA ALA A 145 15.18 -11.04 -12.47
C ALA A 145 15.62 -9.80 -13.27
N LEU A 146 15.53 -8.60 -12.69
CA LEU A 146 16.00 -7.36 -13.32
C LEU A 146 17.53 -7.30 -13.49
N THR A 147 18.32 -8.05 -12.71
CA THR A 147 19.77 -8.12 -12.92
C THR A 147 20.14 -8.97 -14.14
N TYR A 148 19.31 -9.94 -14.50
CA TYR A 148 19.48 -10.75 -15.71
C TYR A 148 19.00 -10.04 -16.99
N ARG A 149 18.08 -9.07 -16.86
CA ARG A 149 17.49 -8.38 -18.02
C ARG A 149 18.34 -7.25 -18.59
N GLY A 150 19.21 -6.64 -17.77
CA GLY A 150 20.02 -5.54 -18.24
C GLY A 150 21.05 -5.03 -17.23
N PRO A 151 22.02 -4.22 -17.69
CA PRO A 151 22.97 -3.56 -16.82
C PRO A 151 22.28 -2.49 -15.94
N PRO A 152 22.90 -2.08 -14.83
CA PRO A 152 22.43 -0.90 -14.09
C PRO A 152 22.53 0.38 -14.92
N GLY A 153 21.70 1.35 -14.59
CA GLY A 153 21.66 2.65 -15.24
C GLY A 153 20.51 3.53 -14.73
N PRO A 154 20.49 4.82 -15.09
CA PRO A 154 19.44 5.76 -14.66
C PRO A 154 18.05 5.39 -15.19
N ASP A 155 17.98 4.71 -16.35
CA ASP A 155 16.76 4.25 -16.99
C ASP A 155 16.48 2.75 -16.74
N ALA A 156 17.26 2.10 -15.87
CA ALA A 156 17.03 0.70 -15.53
C ALA A 156 15.83 0.58 -14.59
N GLU A 157 15.05 -0.49 -14.75
CA GLU A 157 13.89 -0.80 -13.91
C GLU A 157 14.30 -1.08 -12.45
N ALA A 158 13.44 -0.73 -11.49
CA ALA A 158 13.63 -1.07 -10.07
C ALA A 158 12.36 -1.70 -9.46
N VAL A 159 12.51 -2.20 -8.24
CA VAL A 159 11.41 -2.73 -7.42
C VAL A 159 11.23 -1.88 -6.18
N MET A 160 9.99 -1.47 -5.89
CA MET A 160 9.60 -0.97 -4.58
C MET A 160 8.74 -2.03 -3.88
N CYS A 161 9.15 -2.41 -2.67
CA CYS A 161 8.44 -3.35 -1.82
C CYS A 161 7.94 -2.64 -0.56
N VAL A 162 6.65 -2.35 -0.50
CA VAL A 162 6.00 -1.72 0.65
C VAL A 162 5.64 -2.78 1.69
N LEU A 163 5.95 -2.52 2.96
CA LEU A 163 5.60 -3.34 4.11
C LEU A 163 5.20 -2.49 5.32
N GLY A 164 4.45 -3.06 6.27
CA GLY A 164 4.14 -2.41 7.55
C GLY A 164 5.21 -2.69 8.60
N ASP A 165 5.27 -1.88 9.66
CA ASP A 165 6.21 -2.01 10.78
C ASP A 165 6.27 -3.43 11.37
N GLY A 166 5.13 -4.04 11.69
CA GLY A 166 5.07 -5.41 12.22
C GLY A 166 5.62 -6.49 11.28
N THR A 167 5.68 -6.21 9.97
CA THR A 167 6.22 -7.13 8.95
C THR A 167 7.73 -7.33 9.10
N THR A 168 8.43 -6.34 9.67
CA THR A 168 9.89 -6.39 9.85
C THR A 168 10.35 -7.50 10.79
N ASN A 169 9.44 -8.15 11.51
CA ASN A 169 9.73 -9.26 12.41
C ASN A 169 9.51 -10.65 11.78
N ILE A 170 9.12 -10.71 10.51
CA ILE A 170 8.97 -11.98 9.78
C ILE A 170 10.34 -12.45 9.27
N GLY A 171 10.63 -13.76 9.33
CA GLY A 171 11.91 -14.31 8.88
C GLY A 171 12.27 -13.96 7.44
N THR A 172 11.28 -13.94 6.55
CA THR A 172 11.46 -13.59 5.13
C THR A 172 11.95 -12.15 4.92
N PHE A 173 11.70 -11.22 5.87
CA PHE A 173 12.31 -9.89 5.83
C PHE A 173 13.84 -9.99 5.92
N HIS A 174 14.35 -10.73 6.90
CA HIS A 174 15.78 -10.89 7.13
C HIS A 174 16.47 -11.63 5.98
N GLU A 175 15.87 -12.73 5.53
CA GLU A 175 16.39 -13.51 4.40
C GLU A 175 16.45 -12.68 3.12
N SER A 176 15.40 -11.91 2.83
CA SER A 176 15.32 -11.08 1.62
C SER A 176 16.32 -9.93 1.64
N LEU A 177 16.46 -9.22 2.78
CA LEU A 177 17.46 -8.15 2.90
C LEU A 177 18.88 -8.70 2.74
N ASN A 178 19.17 -9.88 3.32
CA ASN A 178 20.47 -10.52 3.13
C ASN A 178 20.75 -10.83 1.65
N LEU A 179 19.77 -11.41 0.93
CA LEU A 179 19.92 -11.70 -0.50
C LEU A 179 20.03 -10.43 -1.34
N ALA A 180 19.24 -9.40 -1.04
CA ALA A 180 19.28 -8.12 -1.72
C ALA A 180 20.64 -7.44 -1.60
N GLY A 181 21.21 -7.39 -0.39
CA GLY A 181 22.54 -6.85 -0.14
C GLY A 181 23.64 -7.71 -0.78
N LEU A 182 23.56 -9.04 -0.65
CA LEU A 182 24.55 -9.97 -1.19
C LEU A 182 24.63 -9.89 -2.72
N TRP A 183 23.48 -9.84 -3.39
CA TRP A 183 23.39 -9.86 -4.85
C TRP A 183 23.27 -8.49 -5.47
N ARG A 184 23.33 -7.42 -4.66
CA ARG A 184 23.25 -6.03 -5.15
C ARG A 184 21.99 -5.83 -6.00
N LEU A 185 20.83 -6.05 -5.40
CA LEU A 185 19.56 -6.03 -6.13
C LEU A 185 18.99 -4.60 -6.28
N PRO A 186 18.32 -4.28 -7.40
CA PRO A 186 17.67 -2.99 -7.64
C PRO A 186 16.33 -2.87 -6.89
N ILE A 187 16.36 -2.92 -5.57
CA ILE A 187 15.15 -2.93 -4.74
C ILE A 187 15.22 -1.92 -3.61
N VAL A 188 14.10 -1.23 -3.35
CA VAL A 188 13.89 -0.42 -2.17
C VAL A 188 12.76 -1.04 -1.35
N TYR A 189 13.09 -1.44 -0.12
CA TYR A 189 12.10 -1.86 0.87
C TYR A 189 11.61 -0.63 1.63
N VAL A 190 10.29 -0.42 1.67
CA VAL A 190 9.69 0.73 2.32
C VAL A 190 8.80 0.25 3.47
N ILE A 191 9.17 0.62 4.68
CA ILE A 191 8.43 0.34 5.91
C ILE A 191 7.51 1.53 6.17
N VAL A 192 6.22 1.33 5.97
CA VAL A 192 5.17 2.25 6.42
C VAL A 192 4.95 1.98 7.91
N ASN A 193 5.64 2.77 8.74
CA ASN A 193 5.58 2.65 10.17
C ASN A 193 4.47 3.54 10.73
N ASN A 194 3.30 2.96 10.92
CA ASN A 194 2.17 3.63 11.56
C ASN A 194 2.11 3.40 13.10
N GLY A 195 3.20 2.85 13.64
CA GLY A 195 3.44 2.62 15.06
C GLY A 195 2.85 1.33 15.63
N LEU A 196 2.11 0.53 14.85
CA LEU A 196 1.36 -0.62 15.36
C LEU A 196 1.23 -1.81 14.40
N GLY A 197 1.78 -2.96 14.81
CA GLY A 197 1.43 -4.27 14.29
C GLY A 197 0.09 -4.75 14.85
N MET A 198 -1.01 -4.51 14.14
CA MET A 198 -2.39 -4.66 14.65
C MET A 198 -2.63 -3.81 15.91
N GLY A 199 -2.32 -4.32 17.10
CA GLY A 199 -2.40 -3.59 18.37
C GLY A 199 -1.07 -3.51 19.14
N THR A 200 0.00 -4.13 18.62
CA THR A 200 1.29 -4.22 19.29
C THR A 200 2.19 -3.04 18.87
N PRO A 201 2.63 -2.18 19.82
CA PRO A 201 3.60 -1.12 19.55
C PRO A 201 4.94 -1.63 19.04
N VAL A 202 5.60 -0.86 18.16
CA VAL A 202 6.91 -1.20 17.57
C VAL A 202 7.97 -1.46 18.64
N ASP A 203 8.03 -0.62 19.67
CA ASP A 203 8.98 -0.73 20.81
C ASP A 203 8.76 -1.97 21.69
N LYS A 204 7.62 -2.65 21.52
CA LYS A 204 7.32 -3.94 22.18
C LYS A 204 7.49 -5.13 21.25
N ALA A 205 7.64 -4.92 19.95
CA ALA A 205 7.73 -5.96 18.94
C ALA A 205 9.13 -6.10 18.33
N ALA A 206 9.97 -5.07 18.42
CA ALA A 206 11.31 -5.05 17.83
C ALA A 206 12.35 -4.66 18.88
N ALA A 207 13.47 -5.39 18.91
CA ALA A 207 14.62 -5.05 19.75
C ALA A 207 15.30 -3.76 19.30
N GLU A 208 15.27 -3.48 17.99
CA GLU A 208 15.61 -2.18 17.40
C GLU A 208 14.32 -1.55 16.88
N PRO A 209 13.72 -0.59 17.62
CA PRO A 209 12.47 0.07 17.21
C PRO A 209 12.68 1.13 16.14
N GLU A 210 13.91 1.54 15.86
CA GLU A 210 14.22 2.40 14.74
C GLU A 210 14.44 1.56 13.48
N LEU A 211 13.35 1.27 12.77
CA LEU A 211 13.32 0.19 11.78
C LEU A 211 14.21 0.46 10.57
N TYR A 212 14.49 1.73 10.22
CA TYR A 212 15.47 2.07 9.18
C TYR A 212 16.88 1.54 9.51
N LYS A 213 17.25 1.42 10.79
CA LYS A 213 18.59 0.90 11.18
C LYS A 213 18.75 -0.58 10.88
N ARG A 214 17.65 -1.33 10.71
CA ARG A 214 17.70 -2.79 10.53
C ARG A 214 18.33 -3.23 9.20
N GLY A 215 18.54 -2.30 8.27
CA GLY A 215 19.32 -2.54 7.05
C GLY A 215 20.83 -2.69 7.29
N CYS A 216 21.37 -2.16 8.40
CA CYS A 216 22.81 -2.04 8.62
C CYS A 216 23.54 -3.40 8.62
N SER A 217 22.94 -4.43 9.24
CA SER A 217 23.49 -5.79 9.28
C SER A 217 23.64 -6.43 7.90
N TYR A 218 22.97 -5.90 6.89
CA TYR A 218 22.98 -6.42 5.52
C TYR A 218 23.73 -5.50 4.53
N ARG A 219 24.37 -4.44 5.04
CA ARG A 219 25.00 -3.38 4.22
C ARG A 219 24.00 -2.68 3.31
N ILE A 220 22.75 -2.51 3.79
CA ILE A 220 21.69 -1.80 3.11
C ILE A 220 21.52 -0.43 3.79
N PRO A 221 21.75 0.70 3.09
CA PRO A 221 21.50 2.02 3.65
C PRO A 221 20.03 2.18 4.03
N GLY A 222 19.81 2.63 5.26
CA GLY A 222 18.51 2.90 5.84
C GLY A 222 18.30 4.38 6.08
N GLU A 223 17.12 4.90 5.73
CA GLU A 223 16.72 6.28 5.98
C GLU A 223 15.33 6.33 6.64
N ARG A 224 15.14 7.25 7.58
CA ARG A 224 13.82 7.54 8.16
C ARG A 224 13.32 8.87 7.62
N VAL A 225 12.04 8.91 7.26
CA VAL A 225 11.35 10.12 6.79
C VAL A 225 10.07 10.37 7.57
N ASP A 226 9.69 11.64 7.63
CA ASP A 226 8.37 12.05 8.08
C ASP A 226 7.34 11.63 7.03
N GLY A 227 6.53 10.62 7.37
CA GLY A 227 5.53 10.05 6.47
C GLY A 227 4.31 10.94 6.24
N ASP A 228 4.17 12.01 7.03
CA ASP A 228 3.13 13.02 6.86
C ASP A 228 3.59 14.17 5.93
N ASP A 229 4.84 14.19 5.49
CA ASP A 229 5.35 15.10 4.46
C ASP A 229 5.51 14.40 3.11
N VAL A 230 4.56 14.66 2.20
CA VAL A 230 4.51 14.04 0.87
C VAL A 230 5.75 14.31 0.02
N VAL A 231 6.40 15.48 0.19
CA VAL A 231 7.59 15.87 -0.58
C VAL A 231 8.81 15.13 -0.02
N ALA A 232 8.96 15.08 1.30
CA ALA A 232 10.05 14.34 1.94
C ALA A 232 10.01 12.84 1.60
N VAL A 233 8.82 12.23 1.65
CA VAL A 233 8.64 10.82 1.27
C VAL A 233 9.02 10.58 -0.18
N ARG A 234 8.56 11.45 -1.10
CA ARG A 234 8.89 11.37 -2.52
C ARG A 234 10.39 11.45 -2.75
N ASP A 235 11.05 12.43 -2.15
CA ASP A 235 12.46 12.71 -2.42
C ASP A 235 13.37 11.59 -1.89
N ALA A 236 13.10 11.08 -0.69
CA ALA A 236 13.83 9.93 -0.15
C ALA A 236 13.61 8.66 -0.99
N ALA A 237 12.36 8.37 -1.37
CA ALA A 237 12.05 7.21 -2.21
C ALA A 237 12.70 7.33 -3.60
N ARG A 238 12.67 8.52 -4.21
CA ARG A 238 13.30 8.78 -5.50
C ARG A 238 14.82 8.62 -5.42
N ALA A 239 15.45 9.15 -4.38
CA ALA A 239 16.89 9.00 -4.17
C ALA A 239 17.30 7.54 -3.96
N ALA A 240 16.56 6.79 -3.13
CA ALA A 240 16.83 5.37 -2.91
C ALA A 240 16.62 4.54 -4.19
N LEU A 241 15.56 4.80 -4.95
CA LEU A 241 15.30 4.12 -6.23
C LEU A 241 16.35 4.45 -7.28
N ALA A 242 16.85 5.69 -7.32
CA ALA A 242 17.94 6.09 -8.21
C ALA A 242 19.23 5.32 -7.92
N ARG A 243 19.63 5.19 -6.65
CA ARG A 243 20.79 4.36 -6.25
C ARG A 243 20.57 2.89 -6.56
N ALA A 244 19.37 2.36 -6.27
CA ALA A 244 19.03 0.97 -6.54
C ALA A 244 19.18 0.59 -8.02
N ARG A 245 18.72 1.45 -8.94
CA ARG A 245 18.83 1.19 -10.38
C ARG A 245 20.21 1.48 -10.97
N ALA A 246 20.83 2.60 -10.59
CA ALA A 246 22.08 3.07 -11.20
C ALA A 246 23.32 2.39 -10.60
N GLU A 247 23.30 2.06 -9.31
CA GLU A 247 24.47 1.58 -8.58
C GLU A 247 24.30 0.14 -8.06
N ARG A 248 23.12 -0.46 -8.29
CA ARG A 248 22.74 -1.77 -7.71
C ARG A 248 22.88 -1.77 -6.19
N GLU A 249 22.53 -0.66 -5.56
CA GLU A 249 22.53 -0.51 -4.11
C GLU A 249 21.09 -0.62 -3.59
N PRO A 250 20.69 -1.74 -2.98
CA PRO A 250 19.36 -1.84 -2.38
C PRO A 250 19.18 -0.81 -1.27
N GLY A 251 17.95 -0.37 -1.04
CA GLY A 251 17.62 0.64 -0.03
C GLY A 251 16.58 0.17 1.00
N LEU A 252 16.60 0.79 2.18
CA LEU A 252 15.56 0.66 3.20
C LEU A 252 15.05 2.05 3.60
N ILE A 253 13.74 2.25 3.58
CA ILE A 253 13.10 3.50 4.03
C ILE A 253 12.13 3.16 5.16
N GLU A 254 12.14 3.94 6.23
CA GLU A 254 11.09 3.97 7.25
C GLU A 254 10.30 5.27 7.13
N SER A 255 9.09 5.19 6.58
CA SER A 255 8.13 6.30 6.53
C SER A 255 7.26 6.26 7.78
N VAL A 256 7.44 7.22 8.69
CA VAL A 256 6.72 7.25 9.96
C VAL A 256 5.45 8.08 9.81
N CYS A 257 4.28 7.45 9.92
CA CYS A 257 2.98 8.10 9.72
C CYS A 257 1.99 7.71 10.82
N GLN A 258 0.72 8.12 10.69
CA GLN A 258 -0.33 7.79 11.66
C GLN A 258 -1.35 6.79 11.08
N ARG A 259 -1.86 5.86 11.91
CA ARG A 259 -3.04 5.07 11.55
C ARG A 259 -4.29 5.58 12.26
N LEU A 260 -5.13 6.34 11.57
CA LEU A 260 -6.28 7.05 12.16
C LEU A 260 -7.43 6.12 12.58
N ARG A 261 -7.48 4.91 12.03
CA ARG A 261 -8.48 3.88 12.38
C ARG A 261 -7.83 2.66 13.04
N GLY A 262 -8.68 1.73 13.47
CA GLY A 262 -8.25 0.40 13.88
C GLY A 262 -7.49 -0.31 12.76
N HIS A 263 -6.96 -1.49 13.07
CA HIS A 263 -6.20 -2.30 12.13
C HIS A 263 -6.97 -2.54 10.82
N SER A 264 -8.23 -2.94 10.93
CA SER A 264 -9.21 -3.11 9.85
C SER A 264 -10.54 -2.45 10.26
N VAL A 265 -11.52 -2.38 9.35
CA VAL A 265 -12.84 -1.79 9.65
C VAL A 265 -13.54 -2.46 10.84
N VAL A 266 -13.27 -3.75 11.09
CA VAL A 266 -13.84 -4.50 12.22
C VAL A 266 -13.10 -4.32 13.54
N ASP A 267 -11.89 -3.74 13.52
CA ASP A 267 -11.12 -3.52 14.74
C ASP A 267 -11.59 -2.24 15.47
N PRO A 268 -12.20 -2.36 16.66
CA PRO A 268 -12.66 -1.21 17.43
C PRO A 268 -11.51 -0.39 18.06
N ALA A 269 -10.25 -0.82 17.91
CA ALA A 269 -9.06 -0.16 18.43
C ALA A 269 -9.07 0.03 19.97
N LYS A 270 -9.61 -0.94 20.72
CA LYS A 270 -9.74 -0.88 22.20
C LYS A 270 -8.41 -0.74 22.96
N TYR A 271 -7.28 -0.96 22.30
CA TYR A 271 -5.93 -0.76 22.84
C TYR A 271 -5.48 0.72 22.84
N ARG A 272 -6.28 1.65 22.30
CA ARG A 272 -6.00 3.10 22.31
C ARG A 272 -6.82 3.83 23.36
N SER A 273 -6.19 4.78 24.06
CA SER A 273 -6.90 5.69 24.96
C SER A 273 -7.65 6.78 24.16
N ARG A 274 -8.59 7.47 24.80
CA ARG A 274 -9.33 8.57 24.17
C ARG A 274 -8.40 9.74 23.82
N GLU A 275 -7.41 10.01 24.66
CA GLU A 275 -6.39 11.02 24.45
C GLU A 275 -5.54 10.70 23.22
N GLU A 276 -5.13 9.43 23.06
CA GLU A 276 -4.39 8.98 21.89
C GLU A 276 -5.21 9.13 20.60
N VAL A 277 -6.51 8.79 20.62
CA VAL A 277 -7.40 8.99 19.47
C VAL A 277 -7.56 10.47 19.11
N ALA A 278 -7.71 11.34 20.11
CA ALA A 278 -7.79 12.79 19.89
C ALA A 278 -6.47 13.35 19.30
N ARG A 279 -5.32 12.89 19.82
CA ARG A 279 -3.99 13.23 19.31
C ARG A 279 -3.82 12.80 17.85
N LEU A 280 -4.16 11.56 17.51
CA LEU A 280 -4.10 11.07 16.13
C LEU A 280 -4.98 11.91 15.19
N ARG A 281 -6.17 12.32 15.63
CA ARG A 281 -7.06 13.18 14.85
C ARG A 281 -6.45 14.57 14.59
N SER A 282 -5.70 15.13 15.54
CA SER A 282 -5.00 16.41 15.32
C SER A 282 -3.82 16.30 14.35
N LEU A 283 -3.32 15.09 14.11
CA LEU A 283 -2.24 14.77 13.19
C LEU A 283 -2.75 14.28 11.83
N ASP A 284 -4.03 14.49 11.50
CA ASP A 284 -4.56 14.11 10.20
C ASP A 284 -3.85 14.91 9.08
N VAL A 285 -3.14 14.17 8.23
CA VAL A 285 -2.27 14.73 7.20
C VAL A 285 -3.03 15.48 6.10
N VAL A 286 -4.25 15.05 5.75
CA VAL A 286 -4.98 15.64 4.63
C VAL A 286 -5.46 17.07 4.96
N PRO A 287 -6.13 17.33 6.10
CA PRO A 287 -6.43 18.69 6.53
C PRO A 287 -5.18 19.53 6.82
N ALA A 288 -4.10 18.90 7.31
CA ALA A 288 -2.84 19.61 7.55
C ALA A 288 -2.21 20.12 6.26
N PHE A 289 -2.14 19.28 5.22
CA PHE A 289 -1.62 19.68 3.92
C PHE A 289 -2.51 20.73 3.24
N ARG A 290 -3.84 20.60 3.32
CA ARG A 290 -4.79 21.64 2.86
C ARG A 290 -4.45 23.01 3.46
N ARG A 291 -4.28 23.09 4.79
CA ARG A 291 -3.91 24.36 5.47
C ARG A 291 -2.57 24.90 4.99
N ARG A 292 -1.53 24.06 4.89
CA ARG A 292 -0.22 24.47 4.39
C ARG A 292 -0.32 25.09 2.98
N LEU A 293 -1.11 24.50 2.09
CA LEU A 293 -1.28 25.04 0.73
C LEU A 293 -2.05 26.37 0.70
N LEU A 294 -3.04 26.56 1.57
CA LEU A 294 -3.79 27.82 1.71
C LEU A 294 -2.88 28.94 2.26
N GLU A 295 -2.14 28.65 3.33
CA GLU A 295 -1.20 29.59 3.95
C GLU A 295 -0.09 30.02 2.98
N ALA A 296 0.32 29.13 2.09
CA ALA A 296 1.31 29.41 1.04
C ALA A 296 0.73 30.12 -0.20
N GLY A 297 -0.58 30.37 -0.26
CA GLY A 297 -1.25 30.95 -1.45
C GLY A 297 -1.22 30.04 -2.68
N ILE A 298 -0.91 28.75 -2.51
CA ILE A 298 -0.89 27.74 -3.58
C ILE A 298 -2.30 27.25 -3.86
N LEU A 299 -3.17 27.25 -2.85
CA LEU A 299 -4.57 26.84 -2.95
C LEU A 299 -5.44 27.97 -2.39
N ASP A 300 -6.68 28.06 -2.83
CA ASP A 300 -7.74 28.85 -2.19
C ASP A 300 -8.87 27.92 -1.74
N ASP A 301 -9.73 28.39 -0.83
CA ASP A 301 -10.79 27.56 -0.26
C ASP A 301 -11.77 27.05 -1.33
N THR A 302 -12.04 27.84 -2.36
CA THR A 302 -12.93 27.44 -3.47
C THR A 302 -12.35 26.26 -4.25
N THR A 303 -11.08 26.34 -4.63
CA THR A 303 -10.38 25.28 -5.36
C THR A 303 -10.20 24.04 -4.48
N ALA A 304 -9.91 24.22 -3.19
CA ALA A 304 -9.81 23.12 -2.25
C ALA A 304 -11.13 22.33 -2.16
N GLN A 305 -12.24 23.06 -2.01
CA GLN A 305 -13.57 22.48 -1.96
C GLN A 305 -13.94 21.76 -3.26
N GLN A 306 -13.65 22.36 -4.42
CA GLN A 306 -13.89 21.71 -5.72
C GLN A 306 -13.11 20.39 -5.89
N ILE A 307 -11.89 20.32 -5.34
CA ILE A 307 -11.09 19.09 -5.34
C ILE A 307 -11.76 18.01 -4.49
N GLU A 308 -12.22 18.37 -3.29
CA GLU A 308 -12.89 17.47 -2.36
C GLU A 308 -14.22 16.96 -2.93
N GLU A 309 -15.07 17.86 -3.44
CA GLU A 309 -16.35 17.51 -4.08
C GLU A 309 -16.16 16.62 -5.31
N ARG A 310 -15.12 16.88 -6.12
CA ARG A 310 -14.80 16.02 -7.27
C ARG A 310 -14.34 14.63 -6.83
N ALA A 311 -13.54 14.53 -5.78
CA ALA A 311 -13.11 13.25 -5.22
C ALA A 311 -14.32 12.45 -4.72
N GLU A 312 -15.25 13.09 -4.00
CA GLU A 312 -16.48 12.46 -3.54
C GLU A 312 -17.35 11.98 -4.72
N ALA A 313 -17.58 12.84 -5.72
CA ALA A 313 -18.37 12.47 -6.91
C ALA A 313 -17.75 11.31 -7.71
N GLN A 314 -16.42 11.29 -7.83
CA GLN A 314 -15.70 10.18 -8.48
C GLN A 314 -15.89 8.87 -7.71
N VAL A 315 -15.88 8.92 -6.37
CA VAL A 315 -16.09 7.75 -5.51
C VAL A 315 -17.56 7.31 -5.47
N ASP A 316 -18.52 8.24 -5.53
CA ASP A 316 -19.94 7.92 -5.70
C ASP A 316 -20.18 7.16 -7.01
N THR A 317 -19.57 7.63 -8.10
CA THR A 317 -19.61 6.95 -9.41
C THR A 317 -18.99 5.55 -9.33
N ALA A 318 -17.89 5.39 -8.57
CA ALA A 318 -17.25 4.10 -8.36
C ALA A 318 -18.14 3.10 -7.61
N VAL A 319 -18.88 3.57 -6.59
CA VAL A 319 -19.86 2.74 -5.87
C VAL A 319 -21.00 2.32 -6.79
N GLU A 320 -21.57 3.24 -7.56
CA GLU A 320 -22.64 2.93 -8.51
C GLU A 320 -22.18 1.91 -9.56
N PHE A 321 -20.96 2.06 -10.09
CA PHE A 321 -20.36 1.08 -10.99
C PHE A 321 -20.24 -0.30 -10.33
N ALA A 322 -19.79 -0.36 -9.08
CA ALA A 322 -19.67 -1.62 -8.34
C ALA A 322 -21.05 -2.25 -8.04
N ASP A 323 -22.05 -1.46 -7.67
CA ASP A 323 -23.41 -1.94 -7.38
C ASP A 323 -24.11 -2.49 -8.63
N THR A 324 -23.90 -1.86 -9.79
CA THR A 324 -24.46 -2.28 -11.08
C THR A 324 -23.65 -3.38 -11.78
N SER A 325 -22.45 -3.69 -11.27
CA SER A 325 -21.60 -4.73 -11.83
C SER A 325 -22.11 -6.15 -11.52
N PRO A 326 -21.96 -7.10 -12.46
CA PRO A 326 -22.39 -8.47 -12.27
C PRO A 326 -21.54 -9.20 -11.22
N ASP A 327 -22.19 -10.09 -10.46
CA ASP A 327 -21.49 -11.05 -9.62
C ASP A 327 -20.73 -12.09 -10.47
N PRO A 328 -19.60 -12.63 -9.99
CA PRO A 328 -18.94 -13.79 -10.61
C PRO A 328 -19.88 -14.99 -10.66
N LYS A 329 -19.77 -15.80 -11.71
CA LYS A 329 -20.60 -17.02 -11.83
C LYS A 329 -20.00 -18.15 -10.99
N PRO A 330 -20.81 -18.98 -10.31
CA PRO A 330 -20.29 -20.15 -9.59
C PRO A 330 -19.46 -21.10 -10.45
N SER A 331 -19.74 -21.20 -11.76
CA SER A 331 -18.96 -22.00 -12.70
C SER A 331 -17.51 -21.53 -12.88
N GLU A 332 -17.21 -20.28 -12.54
CA GLU A 332 -15.89 -19.66 -12.68
C GLU A 332 -15.03 -19.81 -11.41
N LEU A 333 -15.53 -20.54 -10.40
CA LEU A 333 -14.87 -20.71 -9.10
C LEU A 333 -13.47 -21.33 -9.21
N PHE A 334 -13.31 -22.29 -10.12
CA PHE A 334 -12.06 -23.02 -10.33
C PHE A 334 -11.20 -22.46 -11.46
N ASP A 335 -11.65 -21.38 -12.11
CA ASP A 335 -10.86 -20.73 -13.15
C ASP A 335 -9.57 -20.17 -12.56
N TYR A 336 -8.50 -20.24 -13.36
CA TYR A 336 -7.16 -19.72 -13.04
C TYR A 336 -6.45 -20.40 -11.85
N VAL A 337 -6.98 -21.49 -11.29
CA VAL A 337 -6.24 -22.33 -10.33
C VAL A 337 -4.99 -22.92 -10.99
N TYR A 338 -5.10 -23.31 -12.26
CA TYR A 338 -4.00 -23.74 -13.10
C TYR A 338 -4.04 -23.04 -14.46
N ALA A 339 -2.87 -22.87 -15.09
CA ALA A 339 -2.76 -22.27 -16.42
C ALA A 339 -3.24 -23.21 -17.55
N THR A 340 -3.21 -24.53 -17.30
CA THR A 340 -3.66 -25.58 -18.21
C THR A 340 -4.52 -26.57 -17.45
N ALA A 341 -5.26 -27.44 -18.17
CA ALA A 341 -5.99 -28.52 -17.53
C ALA A 341 -5.03 -29.42 -16.72
N VAL A 342 -5.41 -29.75 -15.48
CA VAL A 342 -4.64 -30.61 -14.58
C VAL A 342 -5.53 -31.79 -14.16
N ALA A 343 -5.00 -33.00 -14.27
CA ALA A 343 -5.70 -34.20 -13.83
C ALA A 343 -6.05 -34.08 -12.34
N ASN A 344 -7.28 -34.47 -11.98
CA ASN A 344 -7.80 -34.40 -10.60
C ASN A 344 -7.89 -32.98 -10.02
N ALA A 345 -7.90 -31.93 -10.85
CA ALA A 345 -8.22 -30.59 -10.38
C ALA A 345 -9.64 -30.57 -9.79
N PRO A 346 -9.85 -29.94 -8.62
CA PRO A 346 -11.17 -29.89 -8.00
C PRO A 346 -12.14 -29.12 -8.90
N GLN A 347 -13.31 -29.71 -9.14
CA GLN A 347 -14.43 -29.08 -9.84
C GLN A 347 -15.73 -29.12 -9.04
N GLN A 348 -15.69 -29.71 -7.84
CA GLN A 348 -16.85 -29.87 -6.95
C GLN A 348 -17.12 -28.57 -6.18
N LEU A 349 -18.30 -28.01 -6.33
CA LEU A 349 -18.72 -26.81 -5.60
C LEU A 349 -18.88 -27.11 -4.10
N PRO A 350 -18.77 -26.09 -3.23
CA PRO A 350 -19.08 -26.25 -1.82
C PRO A 350 -20.49 -26.82 -1.61
N GLY A 351 -20.56 -28.00 -0.98
CA GLY A 351 -21.82 -28.72 -0.74
C GLY A 351 -22.09 -29.87 -1.70
N ASP A 352 -21.31 -30.01 -2.78
CA ASP A 352 -21.36 -31.20 -3.62
C ASP A 352 -20.93 -32.44 -2.85
N ARG A 353 -21.50 -33.60 -3.20
CA ARG A 353 -21.10 -34.88 -2.59
C ARG A 353 -19.68 -35.19 -3.03
N VAL A 354 -18.81 -35.52 -2.07
CA VAL A 354 -17.50 -36.10 -2.36
C VAL A 354 -17.74 -37.52 -2.90
N VAL A 355 -17.86 -37.64 -4.22
CA VAL A 355 -17.91 -38.94 -4.88
C VAL A 355 -16.48 -39.44 -4.93
N CYS A 356 -16.12 -40.33 -4.00
CA CYS A 356 -14.99 -41.21 -4.24
C CYS A 356 -15.40 -42.08 -5.42
N ASP A 357 -14.76 -41.93 -6.59
CA ASP A 357 -14.94 -42.90 -7.66
C ASP A 357 -14.70 -44.28 -7.04
N PRO A 358 -15.65 -45.24 -7.16
CA PRO A 358 -15.36 -46.59 -6.77
C PRO A 358 -14.18 -47.02 -7.62
N MET A 359 -13.02 -47.24 -6.98
CA MET A 359 -11.88 -47.85 -7.65
C MET A 359 -12.42 -48.98 -8.52
N GLU A 360 -12.16 -48.93 -9.83
CA GLU A 360 -12.46 -50.03 -10.75
C GLU A 360 -12.01 -51.32 -10.04
N GLN A 361 -12.99 -52.09 -9.55
CA GLN A 361 -12.70 -53.39 -8.98
C GLN A 361 -12.29 -54.29 -10.14
N PRO A 362 -11.23 -55.11 -9.97
CA PRO A 362 -10.49 -55.77 -11.05
C PRO A 362 -11.32 -56.73 -11.91
#